data_AF-A0A845ZCY0-F1
#
_entry.id   AF-A0A845ZCY0-F1
#
_cell.length_a   1.000
_cell.length_b   1.000
_cell.length_c   1.000
_cell.angle_alpha   90.00
_cell.angle_beta   90.00
_cell.angle_gamma   90.00
#
_symmetry.space_group_name_H-M   'P 1'
#
loop_
_entity.id
_entity.type
_entity.pdbx_description
1 polymer ?
#
loop_
_entity_poly.entity_id
_entity_poly.type
_entity_poly.pdbx_seq_one_letter_code
_entity_poly.pdbx_strand_id
1 'polypeptide(L)'
;MKVNFSFKTVSILSIFLTTLLLSALYQNIAPARPPILPKKIATKQLCQTAAKFTVKIISGESWGTGILVQKQENIYTLVTNGHVLKDKTEKFIVETGDSQQYQASLLVNFHHGQITGNDLAILQFNSPKNYPIAGLAKWENEERVMAVGFPTDVNVTNSNNGGLTCTKLGNVSEYLAKPMQSGYQIGYQLTIFNGMSGGPLLNNRGQLVGIIGMGEPIIFVNPDIYLYKDGSRVTESLAISSEEALDFLSSLSWAIPSETLVYLSPSGLELNLESLESGR
;
A
#
# COMPACT_ATOMS: atom_id res chain seq x y z
N MET A 1 -80.44 52.09 -14.47
CA MET A 1 -79.58 52.64 -13.40
C MET A 1 -78.13 52.35 -13.80
N LYS A 2 -77.33 53.38 -14.12
CA LYS A 2 -75.95 53.22 -14.61
C LYS A 2 -75.04 52.77 -13.46
N VAL A 3 -74.25 51.72 -13.66
CA VAL A 3 -73.18 51.31 -12.73
C VAL A 3 -71.84 51.55 -13.42
N ASN A 4 -71.08 52.51 -12.92
CA ASN A 4 -69.72 52.80 -13.35
C ASN A 4 -68.75 51.81 -12.68
N PHE A 5 -67.93 51.12 -13.46
CA PHE A 5 -66.77 50.40 -12.94
C PHE A 5 -65.51 51.24 -13.14
N SER A 6 -64.88 51.60 -12.02
CA SER A 6 -63.58 52.27 -11.96
C SER A 6 -62.46 51.25 -12.09
N PHE A 7 -61.72 51.27 -13.20
CA PHE A 7 -60.47 50.53 -13.33
C PHE A 7 -59.36 51.25 -12.57
N LYS A 8 -58.90 50.67 -11.44
CA LYS A 8 -57.62 51.05 -10.84
C LYS A 8 -56.50 50.43 -11.67
N THR A 9 -55.63 51.27 -12.21
CA THR A 9 -54.38 50.89 -12.87
C THR A 9 -53.48 50.13 -11.89
N VAL A 10 -53.24 48.84 -12.16
CA VAL A 10 -52.18 48.08 -11.48
C VAL A 10 -50.84 48.59 -12.02
N SER A 11 -50.01 49.13 -11.14
CA SER A 11 -48.69 49.65 -11.49
C SER A 11 -47.78 48.50 -11.93
N ILE A 12 -47.27 48.58 -13.17
CA ILE A 12 -46.37 47.60 -13.81
C ILE A 12 -45.02 47.49 -13.06
N LEU A 13 -44.77 48.36 -12.07
CA LEU A 13 -43.51 48.43 -11.33
C LEU A 13 -43.25 47.23 -10.40
N SER A 14 -44.28 46.45 -10.04
CA SER A 14 -44.11 45.33 -9.10
C SER A 14 -43.67 44.01 -9.74
N ILE A 15 -43.70 43.90 -11.08
CA ILE A 15 -43.29 42.67 -11.80
C ILE A 15 -41.79 42.69 -12.13
N PHE A 16 -41.18 43.86 -12.24
CA PHE A 16 -39.74 43.98 -12.53
C PHE A 16 -38.83 43.76 -11.30
N LEU A 17 -39.36 43.92 -10.08
CA LEU A 17 -38.55 43.79 -8.87
C LEU A 17 -38.40 42.33 -8.39
N THR A 18 -39.33 41.44 -8.75
CA THR A 18 -39.20 40.00 -8.44
C THR A 18 -38.31 39.27 -9.43
N THR A 19 -38.17 39.75 -10.68
CA THR A 19 -37.22 39.18 -11.64
C THR A 19 -35.77 39.56 -11.34
N LEU A 20 -35.52 40.72 -10.74
CA LEU A 20 -34.15 41.18 -10.44
C LEU A 20 -33.48 40.40 -9.28
N LEU A 21 -34.28 39.82 -8.38
CA LEU A 21 -33.77 39.00 -7.27
C LEU A 21 -33.41 37.56 -7.68
N LEU A 22 -33.99 37.02 -8.76
CA LEU A 22 -33.57 35.70 -9.29
C LEU A 22 -32.27 35.78 -10.11
N SER A 23 -31.99 36.91 -10.76
CA SER A 23 -30.74 37.07 -11.53
C SER A 23 -29.50 37.21 -10.64
N ALA A 24 -29.66 37.54 -9.36
CA ALA A 24 -28.54 37.70 -8.41
C ALA A 24 -28.11 36.37 -7.73
N LEU A 25 -28.83 35.27 -7.92
CA LEU A 25 -28.45 33.94 -7.42
C LEU A 25 -27.64 33.11 -8.44
N TYR A 26 -27.50 33.58 -9.68
CA TYR A 26 -26.52 33.05 -10.63
C TYR A 26 -25.14 33.69 -10.41
N GLN A 27 -24.66 33.71 -9.18
CA GLN A 27 -23.24 33.90 -8.96
C GLN A 27 -22.50 32.62 -9.36
N ASN A 28 -21.90 32.67 -10.54
CA ASN A 28 -20.68 31.97 -10.93
C ASN A 28 -20.48 30.59 -10.26
N ILE A 29 -21.31 29.61 -10.61
CA ILE A 29 -20.84 28.23 -10.55
C ILE A 29 -19.88 28.12 -11.72
N ALA A 30 -18.59 28.42 -11.47
CA ALA A 30 -17.52 28.02 -12.38
C ALA A 30 -17.78 26.55 -12.74
N PRO A 31 -17.67 26.14 -14.01
CA PRO A 31 -17.86 24.74 -14.36
C PRO A 31 -17.01 23.92 -13.41
N ALA A 32 -17.65 23.00 -12.67
CA ALA A 32 -16.94 22.15 -11.73
C ALA A 32 -15.77 21.56 -12.50
N ARG A 33 -14.54 21.98 -12.14
CA ARG A 33 -13.34 21.45 -12.76
C ARG A 33 -13.46 19.94 -12.54
N PRO A 34 -13.42 19.11 -13.59
CA PRO A 34 -13.46 17.67 -13.39
C PRO A 34 -12.37 17.35 -12.35
N PRO A 35 -12.66 16.48 -11.35
CA PRO A 35 -11.66 16.12 -10.37
C PRO A 35 -10.39 15.78 -11.13
N ILE A 36 -9.29 16.45 -10.78
CA ILE A 36 -8.00 16.17 -11.39
C ILE A 36 -7.70 14.73 -11.01
N LEU A 37 -8.02 13.79 -11.91
CA LEU A 37 -7.64 12.40 -11.74
C LEU A 37 -6.12 12.43 -11.50
N PRO A 38 -5.63 11.86 -10.38
CA PRO A 38 -4.22 11.93 -10.06
C PRO A 38 -3.41 11.38 -11.23
N LYS A 39 -2.39 12.13 -11.65
CA LYS A 39 -1.60 11.83 -12.84
C LYS A 39 -0.93 10.46 -12.67
N LYS A 40 -1.37 9.48 -13.46
CA LYS A 40 -0.73 8.16 -13.56
C LYS A 40 0.78 8.33 -13.79
N ILE A 41 1.60 7.77 -12.91
CA ILE A 41 3.07 7.88 -12.98
C ILE A 41 3.59 6.87 -14.00
N ALA A 42 4.53 7.27 -14.85
CA ALA A 42 5.21 6.35 -15.76
C ALA A 42 5.97 5.29 -14.94
N THR A 43 5.89 4.00 -15.32
CA THR A 43 6.48 2.86 -14.58
C THR A 43 7.94 3.08 -14.18
N LYS A 44 8.76 3.66 -15.07
CA LYS A 44 10.16 3.97 -14.77
C LYS A 44 10.29 5.00 -13.63
N GLN A 45 9.49 6.05 -13.65
CA GLN A 45 9.48 7.10 -12.64
C GLN A 45 8.91 6.59 -11.31
N LEU A 46 7.94 5.67 -11.36
CA LEU A 46 7.41 4.97 -10.19
C LEU A 46 8.51 4.18 -9.48
N CYS A 47 9.25 3.34 -10.22
CA CYS A 47 10.38 2.58 -9.70
C CYS A 47 11.49 3.49 -9.13
N GLN A 48 11.83 4.58 -9.83
CA GLN A 48 12.81 5.57 -9.35
C GLN A 48 12.37 6.27 -8.06
N THR A 49 11.07 6.45 -7.86
CA THR A 49 10.53 7.03 -6.62
C THR A 49 10.57 5.99 -5.50
N ALA A 50 10.17 4.76 -5.79
CA ALA A 50 10.22 3.63 -4.86
C ALA A 50 11.63 3.38 -4.30
N ALA A 51 12.64 3.48 -5.16
CA ALA A 51 14.05 3.28 -4.79
C ALA A 51 14.54 4.20 -3.66
N LYS A 52 13.87 5.34 -3.42
CA LYS A 52 14.29 6.32 -2.41
C LYS A 52 13.86 5.98 -0.99
N PHE A 53 12.80 5.18 -0.85
CA PHE A 53 12.27 4.74 0.45
C PHE A 53 12.34 3.22 0.65
N THR A 54 12.84 2.48 -0.35
CA THR A 54 13.09 1.04 -0.27
C THR A 54 14.53 0.81 0.17
N VAL A 55 14.73 -0.02 1.18
CA VAL A 55 16.04 -0.31 1.77
C VAL A 55 16.34 -1.81 1.72
N LYS A 56 17.62 -2.17 1.65
CA LYS A 56 18.09 -3.55 1.75
C LYS A 56 18.39 -3.84 3.22
N ILE A 57 17.87 -4.94 3.74
CA ILE A 57 18.12 -5.38 5.12
C ILE A 57 19.04 -6.58 5.08
N ILE A 58 20.25 -6.41 5.57
CA ILE A 58 21.24 -7.47 5.68
C ILE A 58 21.09 -8.11 7.07
N SER A 59 20.84 -9.42 7.09
CA SER A 59 20.73 -10.26 8.29
C SER A 59 21.61 -11.49 8.08
N GLY A 60 22.77 -11.49 8.71
CA GLY A 60 23.77 -12.55 8.59
C GLY A 60 24.32 -12.64 7.17
N GLU A 61 24.27 -13.84 6.58
CA GLU A 61 24.72 -14.09 5.21
C GLU A 61 23.61 -13.89 4.16
N SER A 62 22.43 -13.41 4.57
CA SER A 62 21.27 -13.22 3.72
C SER A 62 20.78 -11.77 3.76
N TRP A 63 19.88 -11.41 2.84
CA TRP A 63 19.21 -10.13 2.87
C TRP A 63 17.75 -10.24 2.44
N GLY A 64 16.97 -9.26 2.89
CA GLY A 64 15.64 -8.97 2.40
C GLY A 64 15.49 -7.50 2.07
N THR A 65 14.23 -7.07 1.92
CA THR A 65 13.87 -5.69 1.62
C THR A 65 13.11 -5.09 2.80
N GLY A 66 13.21 -3.77 2.99
CA GLY A 66 12.39 -3.01 3.91
C GLY A 66 11.90 -1.70 3.31
N ILE A 67 11.00 -1.04 4.03
CA ILE A 67 10.32 0.17 3.57
C ILE A 67 10.40 1.23 4.67
N LEU A 68 10.93 2.41 4.36
CA LEU A 68 10.90 3.56 5.26
C LEU A 68 9.46 4.08 5.33
N VAL A 69 8.85 4.07 6.53
CA VAL A 69 7.44 4.44 6.72
C VAL A 69 7.26 5.65 7.63
N GLN A 70 8.29 6.03 8.40
CA GLN A 70 8.24 7.21 9.25
C GLN A 70 9.65 7.75 9.52
N LYS A 71 9.72 9.06 9.79
CA LYS A 71 10.90 9.71 10.34
C LYS A 71 10.47 10.63 11.50
N GLN A 72 11.10 10.49 12.66
CA GLN A 72 10.97 11.40 13.80
C GLN A 72 12.36 11.94 14.13
N GLU A 73 12.58 13.24 13.96
CA GLU A 73 13.92 13.85 14.03
C GLU A 73 14.93 13.14 13.12
N ASN A 74 15.88 12.38 13.70
CA ASN A 74 16.88 11.58 13.01
C ASN A 74 16.60 10.07 13.08
N ILE A 75 15.49 9.65 13.70
CA ILE A 75 15.12 8.24 13.83
C ILE A 75 14.19 7.87 12.68
N TYR A 76 14.63 6.95 11.85
CA TYR A 76 13.80 6.32 10.83
C TYR A 76 13.17 5.06 11.39
N THR A 77 11.88 4.89 11.13
CA THR A 77 11.17 3.64 11.34
C THR A 77 10.89 2.99 10.00
N LEU A 78 11.19 1.71 9.90
CA LEU A 78 10.97 0.92 8.71
C LEU A 78 10.24 -0.39 9.03
N VAL A 79 9.52 -0.90 8.04
CA VAL A 79 8.86 -2.20 8.09
C VAL A 79 9.53 -3.19 7.15
N THR A 80 9.52 -4.46 7.53
CA THR A 80 9.90 -5.63 6.70
C THR A 80 9.06 -6.84 7.13
N ASN A 81 9.29 -8.02 6.56
CA ASN A 81 8.70 -9.25 7.08
C ASN A 81 9.48 -9.80 8.29
N GLY A 82 8.79 -10.50 9.18
CA GLY A 82 9.41 -11.17 10.32
C GLY A 82 10.42 -12.23 9.88
N HIS A 83 10.12 -12.98 8.82
CA HIS A 83 11.01 -14.02 8.30
C HIS A 83 12.31 -13.50 7.63
N VAL A 84 12.40 -12.20 7.31
CA VAL A 84 13.65 -11.58 6.82
C VAL A 84 14.70 -11.55 7.93
N LEU A 85 14.26 -11.45 9.19
CA LEU A 85 15.11 -11.37 10.38
C LEU A 85 15.53 -12.78 10.84
N LYS A 86 16.32 -13.46 10.01
CA LYS A 86 16.77 -14.85 10.24
C LYS A 86 17.69 -14.97 11.45
N ASP A 87 18.48 -13.93 11.70
CA ASP A 87 19.34 -13.91 12.88
C ASP A 87 18.53 -13.44 14.08
N LYS A 88 18.64 -14.18 15.19
CA LYS A 88 18.15 -13.74 16.50
C LYS A 88 19.00 -12.60 17.08
N THR A 89 19.92 -12.04 16.30
CA THR A 89 20.66 -10.84 16.69
C THR A 89 19.70 -9.66 16.62
N GLU A 90 19.63 -8.85 17.67
CA GLU A 90 18.81 -7.63 17.67
C GLU A 90 19.43 -6.49 16.82
N LYS A 91 20.43 -6.81 15.99
CA LYS A 91 21.24 -5.85 15.22
C LYS A 91 21.32 -6.27 13.77
N PHE A 92 20.74 -5.44 12.91
CA PHE A 92 20.69 -5.62 11.45
C PHE A 92 21.42 -4.47 10.77
N ILE A 93 21.85 -4.66 9.52
CA ILE A 93 22.36 -3.55 8.70
C ILE A 93 21.30 -3.16 7.67
N VAL A 94 20.97 -1.88 7.65
CA VAL A 94 20.08 -1.28 6.66
C VAL A 94 20.92 -0.52 5.65
N GLU A 95 20.89 -0.93 4.40
CA GLU A 95 21.50 -0.23 3.28
C GLU A 95 20.43 0.56 2.52
N THR A 96 20.61 1.88 2.46
CA THR A 96 19.71 2.83 1.80
C THR A 96 20.03 2.96 0.31
N GLY A 97 19.13 3.61 -0.45
CA GLY A 97 19.27 3.76 -1.91
C GLY A 97 20.51 4.57 -2.36
N ASP A 98 21.15 5.33 -1.46
CA ASP A 98 22.46 5.98 -1.70
C ASP A 98 23.65 5.16 -1.15
N SER A 99 23.43 3.85 -0.96
CA SER A 99 24.41 2.86 -0.48
C SER A 99 24.99 3.15 0.91
N GLN A 100 24.33 4.01 1.71
CA GLN A 100 24.72 4.21 3.10
C GLN A 100 24.17 3.10 3.97
N GLN A 101 25.02 2.62 4.87
CA GLN A 101 24.69 1.55 5.80
C GLN A 101 24.49 2.11 7.21
N TYR A 102 23.43 1.66 7.86
CA TYR A 102 23.07 2.02 9.22
C TYR A 102 22.85 0.76 10.04
N GLN A 103 23.34 0.75 11.27
CA GLN A 103 22.93 -0.28 12.22
C GLN A 103 21.49 0.00 12.64
N ALA A 104 20.63 -0.99 12.46
CA ALA A 104 19.24 -0.94 12.87
C ALA A 104 18.99 -1.89 14.04
N SER A 105 18.07 -1.48 14.91
CA SER A 105 17.59 -2.26 16.05
C SER A 105 16.16 -2.72 15.83
N LEU A 106 15.85 -3.92 16.31
CA LEU A 106 14.49 -4.44 16.33
C LEU A 106 13.65 -3.67 17.35
N LEU A 107 12.54 -3.09 16.90
CA LEU A 107 11.55 -2.49 17.79
C LEU A 107 10.46 -3.50 18.15
N VAL A 108 9.87 -4.14 17.14
CA VAL A 108 8.83 -5.17 17.33
C VAL A 108 8.96 -6.24 16.24
N ASN A 109 8.79 -7.51 16.61
CA ASN A 109 8.59 -8.61 15.68
C ASN A 109 7.21 -9.23 15.93
N PHE A 110 6.33 -9.18 14.94
CA PHE A 110 5.05 -9.85 14.98
C PHE A 110 5.31 -11.29 14.52
N HIS A 111 5.47 -12.21 15.47
CA HIS A 111 5.89 -13.58 15.12
C HIS A 111 4.82 -14.33 14.34
N HIS A 112 5.25 -14.99 13.24
CA HIS A 112 4.48 -15.99 12.52
C HIS A 112 4.00 -17.10 13.48
N GLY A 113 2.69 -17.42 13.46
CA GLY A 113 2.11 -18.53 14.23
C GLY A 113 1.57 -18.18 15.63
N GLN A 114 1.62 -16.92 16.06
CA GLN A 114 0.77 -16.47 17.18
C GLN A 114 -0.62 -16.09 16.66
N ILE A 115 -1.65 -16.15 17.50
CA ILE A 115 -3.05 -15.80 17.16
C ILE A 115 -3.16 -14.36 16.61
N THR A 116 -2.17 -13.50 16.90
CA THR A 116 -2.02 -12.11 16.41
C THR A 116 -0.96 -11.94 15.31
N GLY A 117 -0.26 -13.01 14.92
CA GLY A 117 1.01 -12.99 14.21
C GLY A 117 0.93 -12.64 12.73
N ASN A 118 1.11 -11.36 12.38
CA ASN A 118 1.36 -10.98 10.99
C ASN A 118 2.85 -11.18 10.69
N ASP A 119 3.23 -11.63 9.51
CA ASP A 119 4.64 -11.78 9.13
C ASP A 119 5.29 -10.43 8.85
N LEU A 120 5.44 -9.61 9.90
CA LEU A 120 5.93 -8.25 9.88
C LEU A 120 6.91 -8.01 11.03
N ALA A 121 7.87 -7.13 10.80
CA ALA A 121 8.75 -6.59 11.82
C ALA A 121 9.00 -5.10 11.59
N ILE A 122 9.22 -4.39 12.68
CA ILE A 122 9.53 -2.95 12.70
C ILE A 122 10.95 -2.79 13.21
N LEU A 123 11.79 -2.13 12.41
CA LEU A 123 13.16 -1.77 12.78
C LEU A 123 13.29 -0.25 12.86
N GLN A 124 14.29 0.20 13.61
CA GLN A 124 14.68 1.62 13.65
C GLN A 124 16.18 1.80 13.45
N PHE A 125 16.56 2.89 12.78
CA PHE A 125 17.95 3.34 12.72
C PHE A 125 18.03 4.86 12.80
N ASN A 126 19.20 5.37 13.18
CA ASN A 126 19.46 6.80 13.25
C ASN A 126 20.19 7.29 11.99
N SER A 127 19.70 8.36 11.37
CA SER A 127 20.40 9.09 10.32
C SER A 127 19.98 10.57 10.29
N PRO A 128 20.95 11.50 10.22
CA PRO A 128 20.67 12.91 9.99
C PRO A 128 20.29 13.22 8.52
N LYS A 129 20.50 12.28 7.59
CA LYS A 129 20.10 12.46 6.18
C LYS A 129 18.59 12.43 6.04
N ASN A 130 18.08 13.10 5.01
CA ASN A 130 16.67 13.11 4.65
C ASN A 130 16.40 12.13 3.49
N TYR A 131 15.76 11.02 3.81
CA TYR A 131 15.23 10.03 2.90
C TYR A 131 13.71 10.17 2.85
N PRO A 132 13.09 10.09 1.67
CA PRO A 132 11.63 10.00 1.56
C PRO A 132 11.08 8.79 2.32
N ILE A 133 9.85 8.91 2.80
CA ILE A 133 9.08 7.80 3.37
C ILE A 133 7.94 7.43 2.41
N ALA A 134 7.47 6.19 2.49
CA ALA A 134 6.34 5.72 1.71
C ALA A 134 5.03 6.37 2.19
N GLY A 135 4.20 6.84 1.25
CA GLY A 135 2.82 7.24 1.55
C GLY A 135 1.91 6.01 1.54
N LEU A 136 1.14 5.80 2.61
CA LEU A 136 0.26 4.65 2.77
C LEU A 136 -1.06 4.83 2.01
N ALA A 137 -1.59 3.80 1.39
CA ALA A 137 -2.92 3.80 0.80
C ALA A 137 -3.55 2.41 0.93
N LYS A 138 -4.88 2.35 0.98
CA LYS A 138 -5.59 1.08 0.78
C LYS A 138 -5.52 0.73 -0.69
N TRP A 139 -5.41 -0.55 -0.98
CA TRP A 139 -5.62 -1.02 -2.34
C TRP A 139 -7.10 -0.83 -2.72
N GLU A 140 -7.35 -0.32 -3.92
CA GLU A 140 -8.69 -0.15 -4.48
C GLU A 140 -8.93 -1.17 -5.60
N ASN A 141 -10.19 -1.59 -5.79
CA ASN A 141 -10.52 -2.58 -6.80
C ASN A 141 -10.05 -2.14 -8.20
N GLU A 142 -9.55 -3.10 -9.00
CA GLU A 142 -8.94 -2.90 -10.32
C GLU A 142 -7.63 -2.08 -10.34
N GLU A 143 -7.12 -1.65 -9.17
CA GLU A 143 -5.87 -0.93 -9.10
C GLU A 143 -4.67 -1.86 -9.40
N ARG A 144 -3.85 -1.46 -10.38
CA ARG A 144 -2.63 -2.18 -10.75
C ARG A 144 -1.50 -1.90 -9.77
N VAL A 145 -0.71 -2.92 -9.51
CA VAL A 145 0.37 -2.89 -8.53
C VAL A 145 1.74 -3.22 -9.14
N MET A 146 2.79 -2.68 -8.53
CA MET A 146 4.20 -2.94 -8.84
C MET A 146 4.88 -3.47 -7.58
N ALA A 147 5.57 -4.59 -7.70
CA ALA A 147 6.43 -5.10 -6.64
C ALA A 147 7.85 -4.55 -6.81
N VAL A 148 8.46 -4.13 -5.70
CA VAL A 148 9.81 -3.56 -5.67
C VAL A 148 10.62 -4.22 -4.57
N GLY A 149 11.89 -4.51 -4.81
CA GLY A 149 12.77 -5.07 -3.78
C GLY A 149 14.16 -5.46 -4.28
N PHE A 150 14.96 -6.02 -3.37
CA PHE A 150 16.36 -6.41 -3.59
C PHE A 150 16.48 -7.93 -3.73
N PRO A 151 16.43 -8.48 -4.95
CA PRO A 151 16.63 -9.91 -5.17
C PRO A 151 17.98 -10.41 -4.64
N THR A 152 18.00 -11.65 -4.15
CA THR A 152 19.21 -12.41 -3.80
C THR A 152 19.74 -13.25 -4.96
N ASP A 153 18.92 -13.48 -5.99
CA ASP A 153 19.25 -14.37 -7.09
C ASP A 153 20.30 -13.75 -8.02
N VAL A 154 21.45 -14.42 -8.17
CA VAL A 154 22.65 -13.95 -8.88
C VAL A 154 22.44 -13.51 -10.33
N ASN A 155 21.39 -14.01 -11.01
CA ASN A 155 21.06 -13.60 -12.38
C ASN A 155 20.31 -12.26 -12.45
N VAL A 156 19.70 -11.84 -11.34
CA VAL A 156 18.91 -10.59 -11.23
C VAL A 156 19.72 -9.46 -10.59
N THR A 157 20.76 -9.78 -9.81
CA THR A 157 21.60 -8.81 -9.08
C THR A 157 22.43 -7.89 -9.99
N ASN A 158 22.52 -8.15 -11.30
CA ASN A 158 23.15 -7.27 -12.30
C ASN A 158 22.31 -6.02 -12.66
N SER A 159 21.35 -5.62 -11.82
CA SER A 159 20.47 -4.46 -12.03
C SER A 159 21.24 -3.13 -11.92
N ASN A 160 21.01 -2.23 -12.88
CA ASN A 160 21.56 -0.86 -12.94
C ASN A 160 21.13 0.05 -11.76
N ASN A 161 20.26 -0.42 -10.85
CA ASN A 161 19.75 0.33 -9.69
C ASN A 161 20.35 -0.16 -8.36
N GLY A 162 21.66 -0.46 -8.31
CA GLY A 162 22.30 -0.94 -7.08
C GLY A 162 21.75 -2.27 -6.56
N GLY A 163 21.24 -3.12 -7.46
CA GLY A 163 20.59 -4.38 -7.13
C GLY A 163 19.09 -4.31 -6.82
N LEU A 164 18.45 -3.13 -6.89
CA LEU A 164 16.98 -3.02 -6.76
C LEU A 164 16.28 -3.44 -8.07
N THR A 165 15.20 -4.20 -7.93
CA THR A 165 14.33 -4.64 -9.04
C THR A 165 12.90 -4.14 -8.84
N CYS A 166 12.27 -3.73 -9.94
CA CYS A 166 10.86 -3.34 -9.98
C CYS A 166 10.15 -4.15 -11.07
N THR A 167 8.99 -4.70 -10.77
CA THR A 167 8.17 -5.38 -11.77
C THR A 167 7.51 -4.37 -12.71
N LYS A 168 6.91 -4.87 -13.80
CA LYS A 168 5.87 -4.08 -14.49
C LYS A 168 4.65 -3.97 -13.58
N LEU A 169 3.81 -2.97 -13.84
CA LEU A 169 2.48 -2.91 -13.23
C LEU A 169 1.68 -4.14 -13.66
N GLY A 170 1.12 -4.90 -12.74
CA GLY A 170 0.22 -6.02 -12.97
C GLY A 170 -1.07 -5.89 -12.17
N ASN A 171 -1.96 -6.85 -12.33
CA ASN A 171 -3.23 -6.86 -11.61
C ASN A 171 -3.09 -7.59 -10.27
N VAL A 172 -3.90 -7.18 -9.30
CA VAL A 172 -4.23 -8.03 -8.16
C VAL A 172 -5.26 -9.04 -8.65
N SER A 173 -4.98 -10.32 -8.39
CA SER A 173 -5.82 -11.45 -8.82
C SER A 173 -6.83 -11.83 -7.75
N GLU A 174 -6.51 -11.58 -6.47
CA GLU A 174 -7.37 -11.91 -5.34
C GLU A 174 -7.15 -10.93 -4.19
N TYR A 175 -8.23 -10.53 -3.50
CA TYR A 175 -8.15 -9.80 -2.24
C TYR A 175 -9.03 -10.52 -1.22
N LEU A 176 -8.42 -11.21 -0.27
CA LEU A 176 -9.15 -12.00 0.71
C LEU A 176 -9.91 -11.12 1.70
N ALA A 177 -11.18 -11.47 1.93
CA ALA A 177 -12.07 -10.75 2.86
C ALA A 177 -11.55 -10.73 4.31
N LYS A 178 -10.74 -11.71 4.72
CA LYS A 178 -10.08 -11.76 6.02
C LYS A 178 -8.63 -12.22 5.87
N PRO A 179 -7.71 -11.80 6.76
CA PRO A 179 -6.30 -12.16 6.65
C PRO A 179 -6.04 -13.64 6.91
N MET A 180 -5.12 -14.21 6.13
CA MET A 180 -4.46 -15.48 6.48
C MET A 180 -3.78 -15.36 7.86
N GLN A 181 -3.39 -16.50 8.45
CA GLN A 181 -2.70 -16.53 9.76
C GLN A 181 -1.55 -15.52 9.82
N SER A 182 -0.74 -15.47 8.76
CA SER A 182 0.41 -14.57 8.60
C SER A 182 0.07 -13.12 8.19
N GLY A 183 -1.20 -12.74 8.08
CA GLY A 183 -1.62 -11.39 7.67
C GLY A 183 -1.79 -11.17 6.17
N TYR A 184 -1.51 -12.18 5.34
CA TYR A 184 -1.63 -12.07 3.87
C TYR A 184 -3.09 -11.93 3.42
N GLN A 185 -3.33 -11.00 2.48
CA GLN A 185 -4.65 -10.79 1.86
C GLN A 185 -4.59 -10.44 0.38
N ILE A 186 -3.52 -9.79 -0.10
CA ILE A 186 -3.42 -9.33 -1.49
C ILE A 186 -2.67 -10.37 -2.31
N GLY A 187 -3.38 -11.09 -3.17
CA GLY A 187 -2.83 -12.09 -4.09
C GLY A 187 -2.62 -11.50 -5.49
N TYR A 188 -1.42 -11.65 -6.07
CA TYR A 188 -1.08 -11.10 -7.38
C TYR A 188 -0.12 -12.02 -8.15
N GLN A 189 -0.17 -11.91 -9.48
CA GLN A 189 0.70 -12.66 -10.40
C GLN A 189 1.79 -11.74 -10.95
N LEU A 190 2.80 -11.48 -10.12
CA LEU A 190 3.99 -10.73 -10.50
C LEU A 190 5.21 -11.59 -10.23
N THR A 191 6.16 -11.61 -11.16
CA THR A 191 7.45 -12.27 -10.94
C THR A 191 8.21 -11.57 -9.83
N ILE A 192 8.25 -12.21 -8.65
CA ILE A 192 9.05 -11.80 -7.50
C ILE A 192 10.14 -12.83 -7.23
N PHE A 193 11.23 -12.37 -6.62
CA PHE A 193 12.43 -13.17 -6.38
C PHE A 193 12.72 -13.24 -4.88
N ASN A 194 13.49 -14.24 -4.48
CA ASN A 194 14.03 -14.31 -3.11
C ASN A 194 14.73 -12.98 -2.77
N GLY A 195 14.56 -12.48 -1.55
CA GLY A 195 15.11 -11.19 -1.11
C GLY A 195 14.18 -9.98 -1.35
N MET A 196 13.17 -10.09 -2.22
CA MET A 196 12.16 -9.01 -2.38
C MET A 196 11.14 -8.96 -1.23
N SER A 197 11.04 -10.02 -0.42
CA SER A 197 10.20 -10.05 0.78
C SER A 197 10.53 -8.89 1.72
N GLY A 198 9.48 -8.27 2.26
CA GLY A 198 9.49 -7.05 3.05
C GLY A 198 9.48 -5.77 2.22
N GLY A 199 9.56 -5.87 0.88
CA GLY A 199 9.54 -4.75 -0.05
C GLY A 199 8.15 -4.20 -0.36
N PRO A 200 8.07 -3.01 -0.98
CA PRO A 200 6.79 -2.35 -1.19
C PRO A 200 6.04 -2.92 -2.41
N LEU A 201 4.75 -3.16 -2.22
CA LEU A 201 3.76 -3.30 -3.28
C LEU A 201 3.09 -1.94 -3.48
N LEU A 202 3.35 -1.30 -4.62
CA LEU A 202 2.93 0.07 -4.91
C LEU A 202 1.81 0.13 -5.93
N ASN A 203 0.85 1.02 -5.74
CA ASN A 203 -0.11 1.33 -6.79
C ASN A 203 0.46 2.23 -7.89
N ASN A 204 -0.35 2.52 -8.91
CA ASN A 204 0.03 3.35 -10.05
C ASN A 204 0.29 4.85 -9.71
N ARG A 205 0.02 5.26 -8.45
CA ARG A 205 0.31 6.59 -7.89
C ARG A 205 1.58 6.60 -7.03
N GLY A 206 2.22 5.45 -6.80
CA GLY A 206 3.40 5.34 -5.94
C GLY A 206 3.10 5.30 -4.45
N GLN A 207 1.85 5.02 -4.09
CA GLN A 207 1.47 4.79 -2.69
C GLN A 207 1.63 3.31 -2.34
N LEU A 208 2.04 3.05 -1.10
CA LEU A 208 2.20 1.73 -0.54
C LEU A 208 0.84 1.11 -0.23
N VAL A 209 0.47 0.06 -0.95
CA VAL A 209 -0.78 -0.67 -0.75
C VAL A 209 -0.56 -2.03 -0.08
N GLY A 210 0.66 -2.55 -0.09
CA GLY A 210 0.98 -3.77 0.64
C GLY A 210 2.48 -4.00 0.84
N ILE A 211 2.81 -4.94 1.72
CA ILE A 211 4.16 -5.41 2.01
C ILE A 211 4.30 -6.80 1.40
N ILE A 212 5.19 -6.94 0.41
CA ILE A 212 5.48 -8.22 -0.26
C ILE A 212 5.95 -9.21 0.79
N GLY A 213 5.42 -10.44 0.81
CA GLY A 213 5.91 -11.48 1.71
C GLY A 213 6.09 -12.82 1.03
N MET A 214 5.02 -13.62 0.97
CA MET A 214 5.07 -14.99 0.46
C MET A 214 5.14 -15.01 -1.07
N GLY A 215 6.20 -15.60 -1.62
CA GLY A 215 6.33 -15.87 -3.05
C GLY A 215 5.57 -17.10 -3.51
N GLU A 216 5.47 -17.26 -4.83
CA GLU A 216 4.92 -18.47 -5.46
C GLU A 216 5.72 -19.70 -4.97
N PRO A 217 5.09 -20.68 -4.32
CA PRO A 217 5.77 -21.89 -3.86
C PRO A 217 6.27 -22.73 -5.05
N ILE A 218 7.55 -23.10 -5.04
CA ILE A 218 8.24 -23.75 -6.17
C ILE A 218 7.97 -25.27 -6.25
N ILE A 219 7.50 -25.90 -5.16
CA ILE A 219 7.19 -27.35 -5.06
C ILE A 219 6.02 -27.61 -4.09
N PHE A 220 5.48 -28.84 -4.08
CA PHE A 220 4.34 -29.34 -3.27
C PHE A 220 3.89 -28.40 -2.15
N VAL A 221 2.70 -27.81 -2.34
CA VAL A 221 2.17 -26.81 -1.44
C VAL A 221 1.46 -27.51 -0.29
N ASN A 222 1.96 -27.32 0.94
CA ASN A 222 1.19 -27.67 2.11
C ASN A 222 -0.05 -26.74 2.15
N PRO A 223 -1.28 -27.25 2.01
CA PRO A 223 -2.48 -26.41 1.99
C PRO A 223 -2.69 -25.64 3.30
N ASP A 224 -2.02 -26.04 4.39
CA ASP A 224 -2.09 -25.35 5.67
C ASP A 224 -1.36 -23.99 5.68
N ILE A 225 -0.62 -23.64 4.62
CA ILE A 225 -0.14 -22.26 4.45
C ILE A 225 -1.28 -21.29 4.12
N TYR A 226 -2.41 -21.80 3.62
CA TYR A 226 -3.62 -21.05 3.28
C TYR A 226 -4.71 -21.23 4.34
N LEU A 227 -4.33 -20.98 5.59
CA LEU A 227 -5.27 -20.92 6.71
C LEU A 227 -5.54 -19.48 7.09
N TYR A 228 -6.78 -19.20 7.46
CA TYR A 228 -7.17 -17.98 8.13
C TYR A 228 -6.80 -18.02 9.62
N LYS A 229 -6.84 -16.84 10.27
CA LYS A 229 -6.54 -16.73 11.72
C LYS A 229 -7.44 -17.59 12.62
N ASP A 230 -8.65 -17.90 12.18
CA ASP A 230 -9.59 -18.80 12.87
C ASP A 230 -9.36 -20.29 12.56
N GLY A 231 -8.35 -20.63 11.76
CA GLY A 231 -8.01 -22.00 11.35
C GLY A 231 -8.84 -22.53 10.18
N SER A 232 -9.81 -21.78 9.65
CA SER A 232 -10.55 -22.18 8.44
C SER A 232 -9.66 -22.10 7.20
N ARG A 233 -9.89 -22.98 6.22
CA ARG A 233 -9.13 -23.01 4.97
C ARG A 233 -9.59 -21.92 4.02
N VAL A 234 -8.64 -21.21 3.40
CA VAL A 234 -8.94 -20.23 2.35
C VAL A 234 -9.60 -20.92 1.15
N THR A 235 -9.18 -22.14 0.82
CA THR A 235 -9.72 -22.92 -0.30
C THR A 235 -11.23 -23.15 -0.21
N GLU A 236 -11.78 -23.26 1.01
CA GLU A 236 -13.22 -23.46 1.26
C GLU A 236 -14.04 -22.16 1.16
N SER A 237 -13.37 -21.01 1.08
CA SER A 237 -14.03 -19.69 0.97
C SER A 237 -14.19 -19.20 -0.47
N LEU A 238 -13.46 -19.82 -1.42
CA LEU A 238 -13.53 -19.45 -2.83
C LEU A 238 -14.71 -20.17 -3.49
N ALA A 239 -15.35 -19.52 -4.46
CA ALA A 239 -16.50 -20.06 -5.20
C ALA A 239 -16.09 -21.07 -6.30
N ILE A 240 -15.10 -21.92 -6.03
CA ILE A 240 -14.53 -22.96 -6.91
C ILE A 240 -14.22 -24.21 -6.09
N SER A 241 -13.86 -25.33 -6.72
CA SER A 241 -13.52 -26.55 -5.98
C SER A 241 -12.25 -26.37 -5.15
N SER A 242 -12.10 -27.09 -4.03
CA SER A 242 -10.91 -26.96 -3.16
C SER A 242 -9.58 -27.29 -3.86
N GLU A 243 -9.62 -28.15 -4.89
CA GLU A 243 -8.45 -28.50 -5.72
C GLU A 243 -8.09 -27.32 -6.64
N GLU A 244 -9.05 -26.80 -7.40
CA GLU A 244 -8.85 -25.60 -8.24
C GLU A 244 -8.46 -24.37 -7.41
N ALA A 245 -9.01 -24.25 -6.19
CA ALA A 245 -8.67 -23.20 -5.25
C ALA A 245 -7.20 -23.30 -4.82
N LEU A 246 -6.72 -24.50 -4.49
CA LEU A 246 -5.32 -24.68 -4.09
C LEU A 246 -4.37 -24.35 -5.25
N ASP A 247 -4.69 -24.83 -6.46
CA ASP A 247 -3.93 -24.52 -7.67
C ASP A 247 -3.91 -23.01 -7.93
N PHE A 248 -5.07 -22.35 -7.88
CA PHE A 248 -5.19 -20.90 -8.02
C PHE A 248 -4.36 -20.16 -6.99
N LEU A 249 -4.54 -20.42 -5.70
CA LEU A 249 -3.83 -19.75 -4.61
C LEU A 249 -2.30 -19.95 -4.70
N SER A 250 -1.87 -21.15 -5.12
CA SER A 250 -0.44 -21.47 -5.34
C SER A 250 0.19 -20.77 -6.54
N SER A 251 -0.63 -20.31 -7.49
CA SER A 251 -0.15 -19.49 -8.61
C SER A 251 0.05 -18.02 -8.24
N LEU A 252 -0.27 -17.62 -7.01
CA LEU A 252 -0.20 -16.24 -6.54
C LEU A 252 0.99 -16.01 -5.62
N SER A 253 1.58 -14.83 -5.74
CA SER A 253 2.36 -14.21 -4.68
C SER A 253 1.46 -13.38 -3.77
N TRP A 254 1.86 -13.21 -2.51
CA TRP A 254 1.02 -12.59 -1.48
C TRP A 254 1.70 -11.42 -0.76
N ALA A 255 0.90 -10.39 -0.50
CA ALA A 255 1.28 -9.26 0.34
C ALA A 255 0.31 -9.04 1.50
N ILE A 256 0.84 -8.41 2.55
CA ILE A 256 0.09 -7.92 3.70
C ILE A 256 -0.40 -6.50 3.38
N PRO A 257 -1.69 -6.17 3.52
CA PRO A 257 -2.19 -4.83 3.22
C PRO A 257 -1.51 -3.76 4.08
N SER A 258 -1.17 -2.61 3.51
CA SER A 258 -0.40 -1.57 4.20
C SER A 258 -1.18 -0.91 5.36
N GLU A 259 -2.51 -0.92 5.30
CA GLU A 259 -3.39 -0.50 6.40
C GLU A 259 -3.18 -1.32 7.67
N THR A 260 -2.61 -2.53 7.56
CA THR A 260 -2.24 -3.36 8.72
C THR A 260 -1.25 -2.63 9.62
N LEU A 261 -0.38 -1.78 9.06
CA LEU A 261 0.62 -1.03 9.83
C LEU A 261 0.00 -0.02 10.79
N VAL A 262 -1.18 0.51 10.46
CA VAL A 262 -1.92 1.46 11.32
C VAL A 262 -2.32 0.81 12.63
N TYR A 263 -2.74 -0.45 12.59
CA TYR A 263 -3.21 -1.19 13.76
C TYR A 263 -2.08 -1.82 14.57
N LEU A 264 -0.92 -2.05 13.93
CA LEU A 264 0.25 -2.67 14.56
C LEU A 264 1.28 -1.66 15.06
N SER A 265 1.10 -0.38 14.73
CA SER A 265 1.96 0.70 15.19
C SER A 265 2.10 0.67 16.73
N PRO A 266 3.31 0.53 17.29
CA PRO A 266 3.52 0.67 18.72
C PRO A 266 3.00 2.03 19.20
N SER A 267 2.47 2.10 20.43
CA SER A 267 1.97 3.35 21.01
C SER A 267 3.00 4.49 20.84
N GLY A 268 2.65 5.53 20.08
CA GLY A 268 3.55 6.66 19.74
C GLY A 268 4.12 6.65 18.31
N LEU A 269 3.93 5.56 17.55
CA LEU A 269 4.25 5.51 16.13
C LEU A 269 3.05 6.04 15.31
N GLU A 270 2.93 7.36 15.18
CA GLU A 270 1.90 7.97 14.33
C GLU A 270 2.27 7.84 12.84
N LEU A 271 1.76 6.81 12.17
CA LEU A 271 1.86 6.70 10.71
C LEU A 271 0.91 7.73 10.09
N ASN A 272 1.36 8.48 9.09
CA ASN A 272 0.52 9.52 8.46
C ASN A 272 -0.67 8.87 7.74
N LEU A 273 -1.86 9.02 8.33
CA LEU A 273 -3.13 8.45 7.85
C LEU A 273 -3.86 9.36 6.85
N GLU A 274 -3.41 10.59 6.61
CA GLU A 274 -4.12 11.55 5.74
C GLU A 274 -4.31 11.00 4.32
N SER A 275 -3.40 10.13 3.86
CA SER A 275 -3.51 9.46 2.56
C SER A 275 -4.49 8.28 2.53
N LEU A 276 -4.92 7.75 3.68
CA LEU A 276 -5.91 6.65 3.78
C LEU A 276 -7.36 7.16 3.82
N GLU A 277 -7.59 8.41 4.26
CA GLU A 277 -8.95 8.99 4.33
C GLU A 277 -9.39 9.63 3.01
N SER A 278 -8.46 9.98 2.12
CA SER A 278 -8.76 10.65 0.83
C SER A 278 -9.33 9.74 -0.27
N GLY A 279 -9.52 8.44 -0.01
CA GLY A 279 -10.06 7.44 -0.95
C GLY A 279 -11.56 7.15 -0.80
N ARG A 280 -12.36 8.13 -0.36
CA ARG A 280 -13.84 8.05 -0.33
C ARG A 280 -14.47 8.95 -1.37
#